data_AF-A0A920KXS3-F1
#
_entry.id   AF-A0A920KXS3-F1
#
_cell.length_a   1.000
_cell.length_b   1.000
_cell.length_c   1.000
_cell.angle_alpha   90.00
_cell.angle_beta   90.00
_cell.angle_gamma   90.00
#
_symmetry.space_group_name_H-M   'P 1'
#
loop_
_entity.id
_entity.type
_entity.pdbx_description
1 polymer ?
#
loop_
_entity_poly.entity_id
_entity_poly.type
_entity_poly.pdbx_seq_one_letter_code
_entity_poly.pdbx_strand_id
1 'polypeptide(L)' 'MMAIAKWVHTLNGSALAIPRIMAGLLENHQSKNGILIPKALASILAFDTIH' A
#
# COMPACT_ATOMS: atom_id res chain seq x y z
N MET A 1 28.46 -13.19 -36.39
CA MET A 1 27.41 -13.43 -35.37
C MET A 1 26.44 -12.25 -35.43
N MET A 2 25.26 -12.40 -36.03
CA MET A 2 24.25 -11.34 -36.09
C MET A 2 23.33 -11.45 -34.88
N ALA A 3 23.23 -10.39 -34.07
CA ALA A 3 22.30 -10.32 -32.96
C ALA A 3 20.87 -10.12 -33.50
N ILE A 4 19.93 -10.96 -33.07
CA ILE A 4 18.53 -10.88 -33.45
C ILE A 4 17.85 -9.95 -32.45
N ALA A 5 17.43 -8.76 -32.88
CA ALA A 5 16.67 -7.84 -32.04
C ALA A 5 15.25 -8.36 -31.85
N LYS A 6 14.82 -8.57 -30.59
CA LYS A 6 13.48 -9.06 -30.24
C LYS A 6 12.80 -8.04 -29.32
N TRP A 7 11.56 -7.67 -29.64
CA TRP A 7 10.80 -6.70 -28.87
C TRP A 7 10.42 -7.26 -27.49
N VAL A 8 10.51 -6.41 -26.47
CA VAL A 8 10.13 -6.77 -25.10
C VAL A 8 8.67 -6.45 -24.85
N HIS A 9 7.99 -7.32 -24.09
CA HIS A 9 6.67 -7.04 -23.56
C HIS A 9 6.79 -6.43 -22.17
N THR A 10 6.08 -5.32 -21.94
CA THR A 10 6.05 -4.67 -20.63
C THR A 10 4.76 -5.02 -19.90
N LEU A 11 4.87 -5.35 -18.61
CA LEU A 11 3.74 -5.43 -17.70
C LEU A 11 3.74 -4.21 -16.79
N ASN A 12 2.55 -3.72 -16.42
CA ASN A 12 2.39 -2.72 -15.39
C ASN A 12 1.33 -3.18 -14.38
N GLY A 13 1.48 -2.72 -13.14
CA GLY A 13 0.56 -2.95 -12.05
C GLY A 13 0.80 -1.89 -10.98
N SER A 14 -0.28 -1.38 -10.37
CA SER A 14 -0.14 -0.45 -9.25
C SER A 14 0.33 -1.22 -8.02
N ALA A 15 1.44 -0.80 -7.41
CA ALA A 15 1.87 -1.34 -6.13
C ALA A 15 0.86 -0.96 -5.02
N LEU A 16 0.49 0.32 -4.96
CA LEU A 16 -0.50 0.82 -4.02
C LEU A 16 -1.21 2.07 -4.54
N ALA A 17 -2.54 2.05 -4.56
CA ALA A 17 -3.35 3.24 -4.84
C ALA A 17 -3.66 3.98 -3.53
N ILE A 18 -2.75 4.87 -3.12
CA ILE A 18 -2.76 5.51 -1.78
C ILE A 18 -4.13 6.04 -1.35
N PRO A 19 -4.89 6.81 -2.17
CA PRO A 19 -6.18 7.35 -1.72
C PRO A 19 -7.20 6.26 -1.40
N ARG A 20 -7.28 5.23 -2.26
CA ARG A 20 -8.25 4.14 -2.11
C ARG A 20 -7.90 3.24 -0.92
N ILE A 21 -6.62 2.98 -0.73
CA ILE A 21 -6.15 2.15 0.39
C ILE A 21 -6.30 2.88 1.72
N MET A 22 -6.06 4.19 1.76
CA MET A 22 -6.27 4.98 2.97
C MET A 22 -7.71 4.92 3.46
N ALA A 23 -8.70 5.08 2.57
CA ALA A 23 -10.11 4.95 2.93
C ALA A 23 -10.42 3.57 3.54
N GLY A 24 -9.98 2.49 2.88
CA GLY A 24 -10.18 1.13 3.39
C GLY A 24 -9.46 0.87 4.72
N LEU A 25 -8.26 1.44 4.92
CA LEU A 25 -7.55 1.33 6.21
C LEU A 25 -8.33 2.00 7.34
N LEU A 26 -8.83 3.22 7.13
CA LEU A 26 -9.58 3.96 8.13
C LEU A 26 -10.92 3.29 8.47
N GLU A 27 -11.63 2.77 7.48
CA GLU A 27 -12.92 2.09 7.68
C GLU A 27 -12.77 0.75 8.41
N ASN A 28 -11.77 -0.06 8.05
CA ASN A 28 -11.65 -1.43 8.57
C ASN A 28 -10.93 -1.53 9.92
N HIS A 29 -10.29 -0.45 10.40
CA HIS A 29 -9.54 -0.46 11.66
C HIS A 29 -10.17 0.42 12.74
N GLN A 30 -11.46 0.75 12.60
CA GLN A 30 -12.19 1.47 13.64
C GLN A 30 -12.32 0.63 14.91
N SER A 31 -12.17 1.30 16.05
CA SER A 31 -12.41 0.78 17.39
C SER A 31 -13.19 1.80 18.21
N LYS A 32 -13.67 1.39 19.40
CA LYS A 32 -14.39 2.30 20.30
C LYS A 32 -13.56 3.51 20.76
N ASN A 33 -12.23 3.44 20.67
CA ASN A 33 -11.30 4.45 21.19
C ASN A 33 -10.53 5.19 20.09
N GLY A 34 -10.85 4.98 18.81
CA GLY A 34 -10.13 5.54 17.67
C GLY A 34 -9.83 4.49 16.58
N ILE A 35 -8.97 4.83 15.62
CA ILE A 35 -8.56 3.94 14.53
C ILE A 35 -7.22 3.32 14.86
N LEU A 36 -7.18 1.99 14.91
CA LEU A 36 -5.97 1.24 15.21
C LEU A 36 -5.05 1.17 13.99
N ILE A 37 -3.76 1.42 14.17
CA ILE A 37 -2.79 1.33 13.08
C ILE A 37 -2.43 -0.15 12.82
N PRO A 38 -2.45 -0.61 11.56
CA PRO A 38 -1.99 -1.94 11.21
C PRO A 38 -0.53 -2.16 11.63
N LYS A 39 -0.22 -3.32 12.19
CA LYS A 39 1.15 -3.69 12.61
C LYS A 39 2.19 -3.54 11.49
N ALA A 40 1.78 -3.74 10.23
CA ALA A 40 2.65 -3.57 9.07
C ALA A 40 3.17 -2.12 8.89
N LEU A 41 2.50 -1.12 9.46
CA LEU A 41 2.88 0.29 9.39
C LEU A 41 3.61 0.78 10.66
N ALA A 42 3.76 -0.07 11.68
CA ALA A 42 4.36 0.32 12.96
C ALA A 42 5.84 0.75 12.85
N SER A 43 6.55 0.30 11.80
CA SER A 43 7.96 0.69 11.58
C SER A 43 8.12 2.09 10.98
N ILE A 44 7.05 2.64 10.39
CA ILE A 44 7.08 3.93 9.68
C ILE A 44 6.23 5.00 10.36
N LEU A 45 5.33 4.60 11.26
CA LEU A 45 4.49 5.51 12.05
C LEU A 45 4.96 5.50 13.51
N ALA A 46 5.04 6.68 14.11
CA ALA A 46 5.46 6.86 15.51
C ALA A 46 4.30 6.72 16.52
N PHE A 47 3.15 6.21 16.07
CA PHE A 47 1.93 6.09 16.86
C PHE A 47 1.13 4.85 16.43
N ASP A 48 0.37 4.30 17.37
CA ASP A 48 -0.39 3.07 17.17
C ASP A 48 -1.90 3.30 17.00
N THR A 49 -2.39 4.53 17.21
CA THR A 49 -3.82 4.87 17.14
C THR A 49 -4.03 6.32 16.68
N ILE A 50 -5.09 6.54 15.89
CA ILE A 50 -5.59 7.87 15.49
C ILE A 50 -6.87 8.16 16.29
N HIS A 51 -6.98 9.36 16.88
CA HIS A 51 -8.14 9.86 17.62
C HIS A 51 -8.92 10.92 16.85
#